data_AF-A0A5P5ZPQ2-F1
#
_entry.id   AF-A0A5P5ZPQ2-F1
#
_cell.length_a   1.000
_cell.length_b   1.000
_cell.length_c   1.000
_cell.angle_alpha   90.00
_cell.angle_beta   90.00
_cell.angle_gamma   90.00
#
_symmetry.space_group_name_H-M   'P 1'
#
loop_
_entity.id
_entity.type
_entity.pdbx_description
1 polymer ?
#
loop_
_entity_poly.entity_id
_entity_poly.type
_entity_poly.pdbx_seq_one_letter_code
_entity_poly.pdbx_strand_id
1 'polypeptide(L)'
;MNYKVLWIDDKFDDANLKHFKTLAKMEDIELIEERFHFDGMETLKRDHNYEIQAVILDATGYNKTTEEIGESNIGLKNSLKELLELRKKRVIPWFVYTGAPRNIDNFEFREELKLYQQDIAFGSSPTTYYTKVNDDDLLLQDIKFEINKLINTQTEFRHKAVFDACRRINLPQADSQTFLNILRSVETNDFKVESSIYFNTMRILYEYVLRDAAKNGLLHEKCIDNRGKINLTDSRRFLAGQPAKNCKVICKKAHLPKILADNLNNFLQTTGAASHTSDVDQTVNYDYQSYRQSVNTPYLLNTLVFILCDFLIWYDTYLKQNADIELNKLLWQDLPSEEWIEGFVSAVKDNGWGTFVSKSRNITVGIHFNEMNKKNLKKDDPVKVILKEENNKHIKELEKLNP
;
A
#
# COMPACT_ATOMS: atom_id res chain seq x y z
N MET A 1 14.00 -16.82 -8.63
CA MET A 1 13.72 -15.36 -8.59
C MET A 1 13.58 -14.97 -10.04
N ASN A 2 12.42 -14.49 -10.50
CA ASN A 2 12.21 -14.27 -11.93
C ASN A 2 12.62 -12.84 -12.30
N TYR A 3 13.71 -12.71 -13.05
CA TYR A 3 14.21 -11.44 -13.57
C TYR A 3 13.39 -11.05 -14.80
N LYS A 4 12.91 -9.80 -14.87
CA LYS A 4 12.18 -9.30 -16.03
C LYS A 4 13.06 -8.34 -16.80
N VAL A 5 13.35 -8.67 -18.05
CA VAL A 5 14.31 -7.93 -18.88
C VAL A 5 13.61 -7.52 -20.17
N LEU A 6 13.59 -6.22 -20.45
CA LEU A 6 13.07 -5.71 -21.71
C LEU A 6 14.10 -5.97 -22.79
N TRP A 7 13.72 -6.66 -23.85
CA TRP A 7 14.58 -6.95 -24.98
C TRP A 7 14.02 -6.31 -26.25
N ILE A 8 14.78 -5.34 -26.75
CA ILE A 8 14.46 -4.57 -27.94
C ILE A 8 15.31 -5.09 -29.09
N ASP A 9 14.67 -5.79 -30.03
CA ASP A 9 15.34 -6.39 -31.19
C ASP A 9 14.31 -6.60 -32.30
N ASP A 10 14.54 -6.02 -33.47
CA ASP A 10 13.58 -6.11 -34.57
C ASP A 10 13.41 -7.52 -35.12
N LYS A 11 14.34 -8.42 -34.78
CA LYS A 11 14.37 -9.82 -35.19
C LYS A 11 14.22 -10.77 -34.01
N PHE A 12 13.65 -10.33 -32.86
CA PHE A 12 13.50 -11.20 -31.68
C PHE A 12 12.77 -12.53 -31.98
N ASP A 13 11.96 -12.59 -33.04
CA ASP A 13 11.22 -13.77 -33.49
C ASP A 13 12.00 -14.70 -34.44
N ASP A 14 13.23 -14.34 -34.83
CA ASP A 14 14.08 -15.17 -35.68
C ASP A 14 14.45 -16.50 -35.00
N ALA A 15 14.43 -17.57 -35.80
CA ALA A 15 14.77 -18.91 -35.35
C ALA A 15 16.18 -19.00 -34.73
N ASN A 16 17.11 -18.16 -35.20
CA ASN A 16 18.49 -18.10 -34.71
C ASN A 16 18.60 -17.60 -33.27
N LEU A 17 17.60 -16.86 -32.78
CA LEU A 17 17.60 -16.31 -31.41
C LEU A 17 16.82 -17.19 -30.42
N LYS A 18 16.24 -18.29 -30.88
CA LYS A 18 15.53 -19.26 -30.03
C LYS A 18 16.44 -19.87 -28.96
N HIS A 19 17.73 -20.04 -29.26
CA HIS A 19 18.71 -20.52 -28.30
C HIS A 19 18.85 -19.54 -27.12
N PHE A 20 19.08 -18.26 -27.40
CA PHE A 20 19.17 -17.21 -26.39
C PHE A 20 17.92 -17.15 -25.50
N LYS A 21 16.72 -17.20 -26.08
CA LYS A 21 15.46 -17.26 -25.29
C LYS A 21 15.40 -18.47 -24.35
N THR A 22 15.92 -19.61 -24.81
CA THR A 22 15.96 -20.85 -24.01
C THR A 22 16.92 -20.70 -22.85
N LEU A 23 18.12 -20.15 -23.09
CA LEU A 23 19.11 -19.87 -22.05
C LEU A 23 18.58 -18.87 -21.02
N ALA A 24 17.99 -17.76 -21.47
CA ALA A 24 17.39 -16.76 -20.58
C ALA A 24 16.36 -17.40 -19.64
N LYS A 25 15.47 -18.24 -20.18
CA LYS A 25 14.48 -18.97 -19.36
C LYS A 25 15.13 -19.93 -18.35
N MET A 26 16.21 -20.63 -18.72
CA MET A 26 16.96 -21.50 -17.81
C MET A 26 17.63 -20.71 -16.68
N GLU A 27 17.96 -19.44 -16.93
CA GLU A 27 18.57 -18.52 -15.97
C GLU A 27 17.56 -17.74 -15.12
N ASP A 28 16.27 -18.11 -15.14
CA ASP A 28 15.14 -17.40 -14.54
C ASP A 28 14.98 -15.95 -15.06
N ILE A 29 15.29 -15.72 -16.34
CA ILE A 29 15.10 -14.43 -17.03
C ILE A 29 13.89 -14.51 -17.97
N GLU A 30 12.86 -13.74 -17.64
CA GLU A 30 11.70 -13.45 -18.48
C GLU A 30 12.02 -12.28 -19.41
N LEU A 31 12.05 -12.56 -20.72
CA LEU A 31 12.26 -11.54 -21.76
C LEU A 31 10.92 -10.92 -22.14
N ILE A 32 10.82 -9.60 -22.00
CA ILE A 32 9.72 -8.77 -22.48
C ILE A 32 10.14 -8.24 -23.85
N GLU A 33 9.55 -8.77 -24.91
CA GLU A 33 10.01 -8.57 -26.29
C GLU A 33 9.35 -7.34 -26.91
N GLU A 34 10.15 -6.42 -27.44
CA GLU A 34 9.69 -5.25 -28.18
C GLU A 34 10.45 -5.14 -29.50
N ARG A 35 9.72 -4.90 -30.60
CA ARG A 35 10.33 -4.89 -31.95
C ARG A 35 11.12 -3.61 -32.22
N PHE A 36 10.64 -2.49 -31.69
CA PHE A 36 11.14 -1.17 -32.05
C PHE A 36 11.70 -0.45 -30.82
N HIS A 37 12.79 0.29 -31.00
CA HIS A 37 13.41 1.06 -29.91
C HIS A 37 12.47 2.06 -29.27
N PHE A 38 11.64 2.74 -30.08
CA PHE A 38 10.64 3.68 -29.57
C PHE A 38 9.62 2.98 -28.66
N ASP A 39 9.04 1.86 -29.12
CA ASP A 39 8.03 1.14 -28.34
C ASP A 39 8.61 0.56 -27.05
N GLY A 40 9.84 0.02 -27.10
CA GLY A 40 10.51 -0.44 -25.90
C GLY A 40 10.76 0.67 -24.89
N MET A 41 11.16 1.87 -25.32
CA MET A 41 11.30 3.00 -24.40
C MET A 41 9.95 3.49 -23.86
N GLU A 42 8.88 3.50 -24.66
CA GLU A 42 7.53 3.81 -24.18
C GLU A 42 7.03 2.78 -23.17
N THR A 43 7.31 1.49 -23.40
CA THR A 43 7.05 0.40 -22.44
C THR A 43 7.80 0.62 -21.13
N LEU A 44 9.07 1.04 -21.18
CA LEU A 44 9.85 1.37 -19.99
C LEU A 44 9.30 2.59 -19.23
N LYS A 45 8.82 3.61 -19.93
CA LYS A 45 8.18 4.80 -19.32
C LYS A 45 6.84 4.48 -18.66
N ARG A 46 6.10 3.50 -19.21
CA ARG A 46 4.83 2.99 -18.68
C ARG A 46 5.01 1.95 -17.58
N ASP A 47 6.23 1.44 -17.35
CA ASP A 47 6.57 0.54 -16.25
C ASP A 47 6.61 1.28 -14.90
N HIS A 48 5.44 1.73 -14.46
CA HIS A 48 5.27 2.46 -13.20
C HIS A 48 5.58 1.59 -11.97
N ASN A 49 5.45 0.28 -12.09
CA ASN A 49 5.68 -0.68 -11.02
C ASN A 49 7.13 -1.16 -10.95
N TYR A 50 7.99 -0.63 -11.82
CA TYR A 50 9.41 -0.95 -11.88
C TYR A 50 9.71 -2.45 -12.04
N GLU A 51 8.83 -3.15 -12.75
CA GLU A 51 8.95 -4.59 -12.99
C GLU A 51 10.11 -4.90 -13.93
N ILE A 52 10.40 -4.04 -14.92
CA ILE A 52 11.47 -4.23 -15.90
C ILE A 52 12.81 -3.86 -15.27
N GLN A 53 13.66 -4.84 -14.99
CA GLN A 53 14.86 -4.64 -14.17
C GLN A 53 16.12 -4.40 -14.97
N ALA A 54 16.15 -4.76 -16.26
CA ALA A 54 17.22 -4.44 -17.18
C ALA A 54 16.70 -4.33 -18.61
N VAL A 55 17.53 -3.79 -19.51
CA VAL A 55 17.24 -3.64 -20.94
C VAL A 55 18.34 -4.26 -21.79
N ILE A 56 17.97 -5.06 -22.79
CA ILE A 56 18.85 -5.51 -23.87
C ILE A 56 18.46 -4.74 -25.13
N LEU A 57 19.45 -4.16 -25.81
CA LEU A 57 19.28 -3.32 -26.99
C LEU A 57 20.00 -3.97 -28.18
N ASP A 58 19.29 -4.26 -29.26
CA ASP A 58 19.93 -4.53 -30.54
C ASP A 58 20.64 -3.26 -31.05
N ALA A 59 21.79 -3.44 -31.70
CA ALA A 59 22.59 -2.31 -32.13
C ALA A 59 22.15 -1.71 -33.48
N THR A 60 21.35 -2.44 -34.26
CA THR A 60 20.93 -2.11 -35.62
C THR A 60 19.42 -2.08 -35.82
N GLY A 61 18.65 -2.26 -34.73
CA GLY A 61 17.21 -2.34 -34.77
C GLY A 61 16.54 -1.04 -35.22
N TYR A 62 15.35 -1.20 -35.80
CA TYR A 62 14.52 -0.08 -36.24
C TYR A 62 14.09 0.79 -35.06
N ASN A 63 14.02 2.10 -35.29
CA ASN A 63 13.65 3.05 -34.25
C ASN A 63 12.13 3.07 -34.05
N LYS A 64 11.34 3.24 -35.11
CA LYS A 64 9.86 3.26 -35.02
C LYS A 64 9.16 2.29 -35.95
N THR A 65 9.65 2.12 -37.18
CA THR A 65 9.01 1.28 -38.19
C THR A 65 10.07 0.63 -39.08
N THR A 66 9.70 -0.46 -39.75
CA THR A 66 10.54 -1.15 -40.72
C THR A 66 10.75 -0.39 -42.04
N GLU A 67 10.08 0.76 -42.21
CA GLU A 67 10.17 1.63 -43.40
C GLU A 67 11.31 2.66 -43.27
N GLU A 68 11.96 2.76 -42.10
CA GLU A 68 13.13 3.61 -41.88
C GLU A 68 14.35 3.14 -42.70
N ILE A 69 15.32 4.03 -42.95
CA ILE A 69 16.50 3.76 -43.77
C ILE A 69 17.40 2.70 -43.10
N GLY A 70 17.23 1.44 -43.52
CA GLY A 70 18.17 0.32 -43.34
C GLY A 70 18.64 0.01 -41.91
N GLU A 71 19.47 -1.03 -41.79
CA GLU A 71 20.14 -1.37 -40.54
C GLU A 71 21.07 -0.21 -40.12
N SER A 72 20.74 0.49 -39.03
CA SER A 72 21.51 1.63 -38.53
C SER A 72 21.48 1.71 -37.00
N ASN A 73 22.45 2.41 -36.42
CA ASN A 73 22.56 2.51 -34.95
C ASN A 73 21.69 3.67 -34.40
N ILE A 74 20.77 4.24 -35.19
CA ILE A 74 19.96 5.40 -34.78
C ILE A 74 19.00 5.03 -33.66
N GLY A 75 18.31 3.89 -33.76
CA GLY A 75 17.41 3.39 -32.72
C GLY A 75 18.13 3.21 -31.38
N LEU A 76 19.28 2.52 -31.41
CA LEU A 76 20.17 2.37 -30.25
C LEU A 76 20.53 3.73 -29.63
N LYS A 77 21.02 4.69 -30.42
CA LYS A 77 21.41 6.03 -29.92
C LYS A 77 20.24 6.74 -29.23
N ASN A 78 19.02 6.62 -29.77
CA ASN A 78 17.84 7.19 -29.16
C ASN A 78 17.52 6.53 -27.82
N SER A 79 17.51 5.19 -27.76
CA SER A 79 17.30 4.47 -26.50
C SER A 79 18.34 4.81 -25.44
N LEU A 80 19.62 4.90 -25.80
CA LEU A 80 20.69 5.24 -24.85
C LEU A 80 20.50 6.65 -24.27
N LYS A 81 20.11 7.64 -25.09
CA LYS A 81 19.76 8.99 -24.61
C LYS A 81 18.56 8.98 -23.67
N GLU A 82 17.52 8.21 -23.98
CA GLU A 82 16.35 8.09 -23.13
C GLU A 82 16.66 7.40 -21.80
N LEU A 83 17.50 6.37 -21.81
CA LEU A 83 17.97 5.69 -20.59
C LEU A 83 18.80 6.64 -19.70
N LEU A 84 19.65 7.49 -20.28
CA LEU A 84 20.39 8.52 -19.54
C LEU A 84 19.44 9.52 -18.87
N GLU A 85 18.36 9.93 -19.53
CA GLU A 85 17.36 10.81 -18.95
C GLU A 85 16.53 10.11 -17.86
N LEU A 86 16.16 8.85 -18.08
CA LEU A 86 15.41 8.04 -17.13
C LEU A 86 16.19 7.79 -15.83
N ARG A 87 17.53 7.74 -15.90
CA ARG A 87 18.42 7.61 -14.74
C ARG A 87 18.12 8.62 -13.62
N LYS A 88 17.65 9.81 -13.96
CA LYS A 88 17.27 10.85 -12.98
C LYS A 88 16.14 10.39 -12.05
N LYS A 89 15.33 9.43 -12.49
CA LYS A 89 14.22 8.83 -11.73
C LYS A 89 14.55 7.42 -11.26
N ARG A 90 15.15 6.60 -12.13
CA ARG A 90 15.42 5.18 -11.90
C ARG A 90 16.64 4.74 -12.69
N VAL A 91 17.60 4.12 -12.01
CA VAL A 91 18.74 3.46 -12.65
C VAL A 91 18.28 2.08 -13.14
N ILE A 92 18.49 1.80 -14.42
CA ILE A 92 18.18 0.52 -15.05
C ILE A 92 19.44 0.05 -15.80
N PRO A 93 19.99 -1.14 -15.51
CA PRO A 93 21.10 -1.72 -16.24
C PRO A 93 20.69 -1.96 -17.68
N TRP A 94 21.58 -1.63 -18.61
CA TRP A 94 21.33 -1.81 -20.03
C TRP A 94 22.55 -2.43 -20.71
N PHE A 95 22.28 -3.22 -21.74
CA PHE A 95 23.27 -4.02 -22.44
C PHE A 95 23.04 -3.94 -23.94
N VAL A 96 24.10 -3.75 -24.71
CA VAL A 96 24.03 -3.74 -26.18
C VAL A 96 24.37 -5.12 -26.70
N TYR A 97 23.49 -5.73 -27.48
CA TYR A 97 23.62 -7.10 -27.97
C TYR A 97 23.53 -7.14 -29.49
N THR A 98 24.63 -7.41 -30.18
CA THR A 98 24.74 -7.20 -31.64
C THR A 98 25.26 -8.43 -32.37
N GLY A 99 24.68 -8.72 -33.53
CA GLY A 99 25.23 -9.68 -34.51
C GLY A 99 25.72 -9.00 -35.79
N ALA A 100 25.53 -7.68 -35.93
CA ALA A 100 25.80 -6.95 -37.16
C ALA A 100 27.32 -6.78 -37.37
N PRO A 101 27.91 -7.29 -38.47
CA PRO A 101 29.35 -7.22 -38.72
C PRO A 101 29.92 -5.79 -38.71
N ARG A 102 29.12 -4.79 -39.11
CA ARG A 102 29.49 -3.37 -39.08
C ARG A 102 29.86 -2.84 -37.68
N ASN A 103 29.35 -3.47 -36.62
CA ASN A 103 29.53 -3.06 -35.24
C ASN A 103 30.60 -3.90 -34.52
N ILE A 104 30.85 -5.12 -34.99
CA ILE A 104 31.84 -6.03 -34.39
C ILE A 104 33.25 -5.54 -34.71
N ASP A 105 34.09 -5.42 -33.69
CA ASP A 105 35.47 -4.90 -33.76
C ASP A 105 35.59 -3.48 -34.35
N ASN A 106 34.48 -2.76 -34.42
CA ASN A 106 34.44 -1.39 -34.89
C ASN A 106 34.88 -0.43 -33.77
N PHE A 107 36.01 0.24 -33.96
CA PHE A 107 36.57 1.19 -32.99
C PHE A 107 35.63 2.37 -32.74
N GLU A 108 35.07 2.99 -33.79
CA GLU A 108 34.18 4.14 -33.66
C GLU A 108 32.90 3.80 -32.88
N PHE A 109 32.33 2.62 -33.15
CA PHE A 109 31.17 2.13 -32.42
C PHE A 109 31.48 1.90 -30.93
N ARG A 110 32.64 1.30 -30.63
CA ARG A 110 33.10 1.10 -29.24
C ARG A 110 33.30 2.42 -28.51
N GLU A 111 33.96 3.39 -29.13
CA GLU A 111 34.19 4.70 -28.53
C GLU A 111 32.87 5.46 -28.32
N GLU A 112 31.91 5.34 -29.24
CA GLU A 112 30.59 5.91 -29.07
C GLU A 112 29.86 5.33 -27.84
N LEU A 113 29.86 4.00 -27.66
CA LEU A 113 29.23 3.37 -26.50
C LEU A 113 29.90 3.79 -25.19
N LYS A 114 31.22 3.94 -25.16
CA LYS A 114 31.95 4.40 -23.97
C LYS A 114 31.50 5.77 -23.49
N LEU A 115 31.04 6.67 -24.38
CA LEU A 115 30.49 7.96 -24.00
C LEU A 115 29.23 7.80 -23.12
N TYR A 116 28.38 6.80 -23.43
CA TYR A 116 27.19 6.51 -22.63
C TYR A 116 27.50 5.73 -21.35
N GLN A 117 28.66 5.07 -21.29
CA GLN A 117 29.11 4.27 -20.14
C GLN A 117 30.02 5.03 -19.17
N GLN A 118 30.41 6.27 -19.51
CA GLN A 118 31.39 7.05 -18.75
C GLN A 118 30.96 7.27 -17.28
N ASP A 119 29.69 7.60 -17.06
CA ASP A 119 29.17 7.88 -15.72
C ASP A 119 28.65 6.63 -15.00
N ILE A 120 28.29 5.61 -15.76
CA ILE A 120 27.76 4.33 -15.26
C ILE A 120 27.94 3.26 -16.35
N ALA A 121 28.68 2.21 -16.02
CA ALA A 121 28.87 1.05 -16.88
C ALA A 121 28.22 -0.17 -16.23
N PHE A 122 27.63 -1.02 -17.07
CA PHE A 122 26.96 -2.24 -16.67
C PHE A 122 27.64 -3.44 -17.31
N GLY A 123 27.81 -4.50 -16.53
CA GLY A 123 28.49 -5.73 -16.95
C GLY A 123 29.97 -5.74 -16.60
N SER A 124 30.61 -6.84 -16.97
CA SER A 124 32.00 -7.10 -16.64
C SER A 124 32.91 -6.15 -17.43
N SER A 125 33.76 -5.38 -16.74
CA SER A 125 34.78 -4.57 -17.42
C SER A 125 35.80 -5.49 -18.11
N PRO A 126 36.17 -5.23 -19.38
CA PRO A 126 35.95 -4.01 -20.17
C PRO A 126 34.82 -4.09 -21.23
N THR A 127 33.80 -4.94 -21.05
CA THR A 127 32.76 -5.20 -22.06
C THR A 127 31.94 -3.95 -22.38
N THR A 128 31.99 -3.50 -23.63
CA THR A 128 31.18 -2.37 -24.14
C THR A 128 29.89 -2.82 -24.82
N TYR A 129 29.89 -3.99 -25.46
CA TYR A 129 28.75 -4.67 -26.07
C TYR A 129 28.98 -6.18 -26.06
N TYR A 130 27.92 -6.95 -26.28
CA TYR A 130 27.91 -8.41 -26.34
C TYR A 130 27.61 -8.84 -27.78
N THR A 131 28.24 -9.91 -28.24
CA THR A 131 28.02 -10.48 -29.56
C THR A 131 27.01 -11.62 -29.51
N LYS A 132 26.05 -11.59 -30.45
CA LYS A 132 25.12 -12.71 -30.67
C LYS A 132 25.93 -13.98 -30.93
N VAL A 133 25.56 -15.09 -30.29
CA VAL A 133 26.19 -16.43 -30.36
C VAL A 133 27.34 -16.65 -29.38
N ASN A 134 28.28 -15.71 -29.24
CA ASN A 134 29.49 -15.96 -28.43
C ASN A 134 29.35 -15.51 -26.97
N ASP A 135 28.56 -14.47 -26.73
CA ASP A 135 28.50 -13.82 -25.42
C ASP A 135 27.15 -14.04 -24.71
N ASP A 136 26.31 -14.97 -25.18
CA ASP A 136 24.99 -15.26 -24.62
C ASP A 136 25.05 -15.52 -23.11
N ASP A 137 25.91 -16.45 -22.68
CA ASP A 137 26.06 -16.81 -21.26
C ASP A 137 26.62 -15.64 -20.44
N LEU A 138 27.61 -14.91 -20.97
CA LEU A 138 28.21 -13.77 -20.29
C LEU A 138 27.19 -12.63 -20.11
N LEU A 139 26.41 -12.33 -21.14
CA LEU A 139 25.34 -11.34 -21.10
C LEU A 139 24.31 -11.67 -20.01
N LEU A 140 23.83 -12.92 -19.97
CA LEU A 140 22.84 -13.31 -18.97
C LEU A 140 23.41 -13.27 -17.53
N GLN A 141 24.68 -13.64 -17.35
CA GLN A 141 25.38 -13.53 -16.07
C GLN A 141 25.51 -12.06 -15.63
N ASP A 142 25.96 -11.19 -16.52
CA ASP A 142 26.15 -9.76 -16.25
C ASP A 142 24.82 -9.06 -15.99
N ILE A 143 23.75 -9.42 -16.70
CA ILE A 143 22.37 -8.95 -16.41
C ILE A 143 22.00 -9.27 -14.96
N LYS A 144 22.14 -10.53 -14.54
CA LYS A 144 21.78 -10.95 -13.18
C LYS A 144 22.65 -10.25 -12.15
N PHE A 145 23.95 -10.15 -12.41
CA PHE A 145 24.90 -9.48 -11.54
C PHE A 145 24.54 -8.01 -11.32
N GLU A 146 24.27 -7.25 -12.39
CA GLU A 146 23.92 -5.84 -12.28
C GLU A 146 22.56 -5.62 -11.62
N ILE A 147 21.54 -6.43 -11.95
CA ILE A 147 20.24 -6.36 -11.28
C ILE A 147 20.42 -6.65 -9.77
N ASN A 148 21.30 -7.58 -9.41
CA ASN A 148 21.54 -7.94 -8.01
C ASN A 148 22.23 -6.85 -7.19
N LYS A 149 22.90 -5.88 -7.83
CA LYS A 149 23.46 -4.70 -7.15
C LYS A 149 22.41 -3.66 -6.78
N LEU A 150 21.24 -3.68 -7.43
CA LEU A 150 20.21 -2.66 -7.23
C LEU A 150 19.43 -2.93 -5.94
N ILE A 151 19.76 -2.18 -4.88
CA ILE A 151 19.18 -2.37 -3.55
C ILE A 151 17.64 -2.34 -3.53
N ASN A 152 17.03 -1.39 -4.26
CA ASN A 152 15.57 -1.26 -4.36
C ASN A 152 14.95 -2.53 -4.96
N THR A 153 15.54 -3.05 -6.04
CA THR A 153 15.11 -4.29 -6.67
C THR A 153 15.24 -5.48 -5.74
N GLN A 154 16.34 -5.55 -4.98
CA GLN A 154 16.53 -6.62 -3.98
C GLN A 154 15.51 -6.55 -2.84
N THR A 155 15.18 -5.35 -2.35
CA THR A 155 14.11 -5.15 -1.36
C THR A 155 12.76 -5.58 -1.92
N GLU A 156 12.40 -5.19 -3.15
CA GLU A 156 11.15 -5.64 -3.78
C GLU A 156 11.08 -7.15 -3.94
N PHE A 157 12.19 -7.80 -4.32
CA PHE A 157 12.24 -9.26 -4.42
C PHE A 157 12.05 -9.96 -3.08
N ARG A 158 12.73 -9.50 -2.03
CA ARG A 158 12.56 -10.06 -0.68
C ARG A 158 11.13 -9.92 -0.18
N HIS A 159 10.46 -8.81 -0.52
CA HIS A 159 9.08 -8.51 -0.12
C HIS A 159 8.07 -8.69 -1.25
N LYS A 160 8.34 -9.60 -2.21
CA LYS A 160 7.54 -9.74 -3.44
C LYS A 160 6.05 -9.93 -3.15
N ALA A 161 5.71 -10.78 -2.19
CA ALA A 161 4.32 -11.06 -1.81
C ALA A 161 3.59 -9.79 -1.32
N VAL A 162 4.31 -8.90 -0.62
CA VAL A 162 3.77 -7.63 -0.14
C VAL A 162 3.52 -6.68 -1.32
N PHE A 163 4.49 -6.50 -2.22
CA PHE A 163 4.31 -5.64 -3.39
C PHE A 163 3.27 -6.17 -4.38
N ASP A 164 3.15 -7.49 -4.53
CA ASP A 164 2.06 -8.11 -5.29
C ASP A 164 0.68 -7.78 -4.67
N ALA A 165 0.57 -7.74 -3.34
CA ALA A 165 -0.66 -7.31 -2.66
C ALA A 165 -0.93 -5.82 -2.87
N CYS A 166 0.08 -4.96 -2.75
CA CYS A 166 -0.02 -3.52 -3.02
C CYS A 166 -0.52 -3.22 -4.45
N ARG A 167 -0.02 -3.94 -5.46
CA ARG A 167 -0.47 -3.80 -6.85
C ARG A 167 -1.95 -4.14 -7.01
N ARG A 168 -2.43 -5.20 -6.35
CA ARG A 168 -3.83 -5.64 -6.45
C ARG A 168 -4.83 -4.69 -5.84
N ILE A 169 -4.47 -4.04 -4.74
CA ILE A 169 -5.28 -2.97 -4.14
C ILE A 169 -5.15 -1.63 -4.88
N ASN A 170 -4.44 -1.60 -6.02
CA ASN A 170 -4.17 -0.42 -6.83
C ASN A 170 -3.53 0.73 -6.04
N LEU A 171 -2.54 0.41 -5.20
CA LEU A 171 -1.77 1.42 -4.47
C LEU A 171 -1.06 2.35 -5.48
N PRO A 172 -1.16 3.69 -5.34
CA PRO A 172 -0.47 4.61 -6.24
C PRO A 172 1.05 4.44 -6.21
N GLN A 173 1.70 4.68 -7.35
CA GLN A 173 3.15 4.53 -7.50
C GLN A 173 3.94 5.34 -6.46
N ALA A 174 3.54 6.58 -6.18
CA ALA A 174 4.22 7.44 -5.21
C ALA A 174 4.20 6.83 -3.80
N ASP A 175 3.06 6.26 -3.39
CA ASP A 175 2.90 5.61 -2.09
C ASP A 175 3.67 4.28 -2.04
N SER A 176 3.62 3.50 -3.12
CA SER A 176 4.39 2.25 -3.27
C SER A 176 5.90 2.50 -3.17
N GLN A 177 6.41 3.54 -3.84
CA GLN A 177 7.82 3.92 -3.80
C GLN A 177 8.22 4.41 -2.40
N THR A 178 7.34 5.14 -1.72
CA THR A 178 7.60 5.57 -0.34
C THR A 178 7.66 4.38 0.60
N PHE A 179 6.77 3.39 0.41
CA PHE A 179 6.79 2.15 1.18
C PHE A 179 8.04 1.30 0.91
N LEU A 180 8.51 1.23 -0.34
CA LEU A 180 9.80 0.61 -0.68
C LEU A 180 10.97 1.27 0.05
N ASN A 181 10.98 2.61 0.10
CA ASN A 181 12.01 3.35 0.84
C ASN A 181 11.96 3.02 2.34
N ILE A 182 10.77 2.86 2.92
CA ILE A 182 10.59 2.45 4.33
C ILE A 182 11.20 1.06 4.55
N LEU A 183 10.82 0.07 3.73
CA LEU A 183 11.36 -1.29 3.84
C LEU A 183 12.88 -1.32 3.67
N ARG A 184 13.41 -0.56 2.71
CA ARG A 184 14.86 -0.42 2.54
C ARG A 184 15.53 0.14 3.79
N SER A 185 14.98 1.20 4.38
CA SER A 185 15.49 1.78 5.63
C SER A 185 15.47 0.77 6.78
N VAL A 186 14.44 -0.07 6.86
CA VAL A 186 14.36 -1.17 7.83
C VAL A 186 15.47 -2.20 7.63
N GLU A 187 15.75 -2.57 6.37
CA GLU A 187 16.76 -3.57 6.04
C GLU A 187 18.20 -3.07 6.21
N THR A 188 18.45 -1.81 5.87
CA THR A 188 19.79 -1.21 5.94
C THR A 188 20.09 -0.51 7.27
N ASN A 189 19.10 -0.46 8.16
CA ASN A 189 19.10 0.37 9.37
C ASN A 189 19.40 1.88 9.08
N ASP A 190 19.02 2.37 7.90
CA ASP A 190 19.26 3.75 7.46
C ASP A 190 18.01 4.63 7.61
N PHE A 191 17.79 5.14 8.83
CA PHE A 191 16.63 5.98 9.16
C PHE A 191 16.98 7.47 9.12
N LYS A 192 17.18 7.99 7.91
CA LYS A 192 17.47 9.43 7.67
C LYS A 192 16.23 10.33 7.63
N VAL A 193 15.04 9.75 7.47
CA VAL A 193 13.79 10.50 7.34
C VAL A 193 13.08 10.55 8.69
N GLU A 194 12.40 11.66 8.96
CA GLU A 194 11.56 11.80 10.15
C GLU A 194 10.48 10.71 10.22
N SER A 195 10.34 10.09 11.39
CA SER A 195 9.40 8.97 11.60
C SER A 195 7.94 9.35 11.32
N SER A 196 7.58 10.63 11.48
CA SER A 196 6.25 11.18 11.18
C SER A 196 5.83 10.92 9.72
N ILE A 197 6.76 11.08 8.77
CA ILE A 197 6.53 10.83 7.35
C ILE A 197 6.24 9.34 7.14
N TYR A 198 7.02 8.46 7.77
CA TYR A 198 6.80 7.01 7.67
C TYR A 198 5.45 6.58 8.26
N PHE A 199 5.04 7.14 9.40
CA PHE A 199 3.74 6.80 10.00
C PHE A 199 2.57 7.21 9.12
N ASN A 200 2.64 8.39 8.48
CA ASN A 200 1.61 8.84 7.57
C ASN A 200 1.49 7.91 6.36
N THR A 201 2.60 7.55 5.72
CA THR A 201 2.60 6.59 4.59
C THR A 201 2.06 5.23 5.00
N MET A 202 2.45 4.73 6.17
CA MET A 202 1.95 3.46 6.70
C MET A 202 0.43 3.48 6.95
N ARG A 203 -0.11 4.60 7.46
CA ARG A 203 -1.56 4.76 7.64
C ARG A 203 -2.30 4.86 6.32
N ILE A 204 -1.73 5.55 5.33
CA ILE A 204 -2.27 5.60 3.96
C ILE A 204 -2.37 4.18 3.37
N LEU A 205 -1.31 3.38 3.50
CA LEU A 205 -1.30 1.99 3.02
C LEU A 205 -2.38 1.14 3.70
N TYR A 206 -2.51 1.26 5.03
CA TYR A 206 -3.59 0.61 5.78
C TYR A 206 -4.98 1.04 5.29
N GLU A 207 -5.16 2.33 5.00
CA GLU A 207 -6.41 2.88 4.47
C GLU A 207 -6.75 2.33 3.07
N TYR A 208 -5.77 2.17 2.18
CA TYR A 208 -5.97 1.54 0.87
C TYR A 208 -6.53 0.12 0.99
N VAL A 209 -6.00 -0.68 1.92
CA VAL A 209 -6.52 -2.03 2.18
C VAL A 209 -7.98 -1.96 2.64
N LEU A 210 -8.33 -1.03 3.53
CA LEU A 210 -9.71 -0.88 3.99
C LEU A 210 -10.66 -0.39 2.90
N ARG A 211 -10.21 0.51 2.03
CA ARG A 211 -10.98 0.96 0.85
C ARG A 211 -11.26 -0.21 -0.08
N ASP A 212 -10.25 -1.03 -0.35
CA ASP A 212 -10.40 -2.22 -1.17
C ASP A 212 -11.33 -3.25 -0.50
N ALA A 213 -11.21 -3.44 0.83
CA ALA A 213 -12.09 -4.32 1.58
C ALA A 213 -13.56 -3.88 1.50
N ALA A 214 -13.84 -2.57 1.52
CA ALA A 214 -15.19 -2.05 1.35
C ALA A 214 -15.75 -2.34 -0.05
N LYS A 215 -14.93 -2.13 -1.10
CA LYS A 215 -15.32 -2.46 -2.49
C LYS A 215 -15.68 -3.94 -2.65
N ASN A 216 -15.00 -4.82 -1.92
CA ASN A 216 -15.20 -6.27 -1.98
C ASN A 216 -16.24 -6.79 -0.96
N GLY A 217 -17.02 -5.91 -0.32
CA GLY A 217 -18.07 -6.31 0.63
C GLY A 217 -17.57 -6.85 1.98
N LEU A 218 -16.27 -6.80 2.24
CA LEU A 218 -15.67 -7.25 3.51
C LEU A 218 -15.79 -6.20 4.62
N LEU A 219 -15.83 -4.92 4.26
CA LEU A 219 -15.99 -3.80 5.19
C LEU A 219 -17.30 -3.07 4.92
N HIS A 220 -18.08 -2.81 5.96
CA HIS A 220 -19.34 -2.08 5.83
C HIS A 220 -19.12 -0.65 5.32
N GLU A 221 -19.94 -0.21 4.37
CA GLU A 221 -19.89 1.14 3.78
C GLU A 221 -20.02 2.28 4.81
N LYS A 222 -20.74 2.07 5.93
CA LYS A 222 -20.85 3.04 7.04
C LYS A 222 -19.53 3.31 7.77
N CYS A 223 -18.49 2.51 7.52
CA CYS A 223 -17.14 2.78 7.97
C CYS A 223 -16.43 3.88 7.15
N ILE A 224 -17.04 4.31 6.06
CA ILE A 224 -16.60 5.42 5.21
C ILE A 224 -17.61 6.56 5.36
N ASP A 225 -17.14 7.75 5.70
CA ASP A 225 -18.02 8.91 5.83
C ASP A 225 -18.42 9.49 4.46
N ASN A 226 -19.37 10.43 4.46
CA ASN A 226 -19.88 11.07 3.25
C ASN A 226 -18.82 11.87 2.45
N ARG A 227 -17.65 12.14 3.05
CA ARG A 227 -16.51 12.79 2.40
C ARG A 227 -15.49 11.78 1.87
N GLY A 228 -15.80 10.49 2.00
CA GLY A 228 -14.94 9.39 1.59
C GLY A 228 -13.84 9.07 2.59
N LYS A 229 -13.83 9.62 3.81
CA LYS A 229 -12.80 9.33 4.84
C LYS A 229 -13.15 8.06 5.60
N ILE A 230 -12.18 7.17 5.76
CA ILE A 230 -12.36 5.92 6.50
C ILE A 230 -12.16 6.13 8.01
N ASN A 231 -13.06 5.56 8.81
CA ASN A 231 -12.83 5.41 10.25
C ASN A 231 -11.96 4.16 10.50
N LEU A 232 -10.64 4.37 10.62
CA LEU A 232 -9.64 3.29 10.74
C LEU A 232 -9.91 2.36 11.94
N THR A 233 -10.26 2.92 13.10
CA THR A 233 -10.50 2.18 14.33
C THR A 233 -11.75 1.32 14.24
N ASP A 234 -12.85 1.90 13.75
CA ASP A 234 -14.12 1.17 13.62
C ASP A 234 -14.06 0.14 12.49
N SER A 235 -13.30 0.42 11.42
CA SER A 235 -13.07 -0.56 10.35
C SER A 235 -12.32 -1.79 10.87
N ARG A 236 -11.26 -1.58 11.67
CA ARG A 236 -10.54 -2.68 12.34
C ARG A 236 -11.48 -3.49 13.23
N ARG A 237 -12.31 -2.81 14.04
CA ARG A 237 -13.29 -3.45 14.94
C ARG A 237 -14.28 -4.30 14.15
N PHE A 238 -14.88 -3.73 13.10
CA PHE A 238 -15.84 -4.41 12.25
C PHE A 238 -15.24 -5.68 11.64
N LEU A 239 -14.05 -5.57 11.02
CA LEU A 239 -13.35 -6.71 10.44
C LEU A 239 -12.98 -7.77 11.49
N ALA A 240 -12.74 -7.38 12.74
CA ALA A 240 -12.51 -8.30 13.86
C ALA A 240 -13.80 -8.89 14.46
N GLY A 241 -14.98 -8.64 13.88
CA GLY A 241 -16.27 -9.06 14.44
C GLY A 241 -16.66 -8.33 15.73
N GLN A 242 -16.05 -7.17 16.00
CA GLN A 242 -16.32 -6.32 17.15
C GLN A 242 -17.29 -5.19 16.75
N PRO A 243 -18.11 -4.67 17.68
CA PRO A 243 -18.95 -3.51 17.43
C PRO A 243 -18.15 -2.28 16.99
N ALA A 244 -18.42 -1.78 15.79
CA ALA A 244 -17.94 -0.49 15.29
C ALA A 244 -18.88 0.61 15.82
N LYS A 245 -18.55 1.16 16.99
CA LYS A 245 -19.47 1.97 17.79
C LYS A 245 -19.89 3.28 17.12
N ASN A 246 -18.96 3.97 16.46
CA ASN A 246 -19.25 5.24 15.80
C ASN A 246 -20.02 5.01 14.50
N CYS A 247 -19.67 3.95 13.78
CA CYS A 247 -20.35 3.55 12.54
C CYS A 247 -21.69 2.82 12.78
N LYS A 248 -21.95 2.40 14.02
CA LYS A 248 -23.14 1.64 14.45
C LYS A 248 -23.37 0.36 13.65
N VAL A 249 -22.30 -0.41 13.44
CA VAL A 249 -22.34 -1.67 12.67
C VAL A 249 -21.51 -2.76 13.34
N ILE A 250 -21.82 -4.02 13.03
CA ILE A 250 -21.04 -5.19 13.45
C ILE A 250 -21.04 -6.23 12.33
N CYS A 251 -19.93 -6.95 12.18
CA CYS A 251 -19.90 -8.13 11.33
C CYS A 251 -20.22 -9.37 12.17
N LYS A 252 -21.17 -10.19 11.72
CA LYS A 252 -21.57 -11.44 12.40
C LYS A 252 -20.43 -12.46 12.50
N LYS A 253 -19.41 -12.32 11.65
CA LYS A 253 -18.24 -13.19 11.58
C LYS A 253 -16.98 -12.31 11.62
N ALA A 254 -16.03 -12.66 12.47
CA ALA A 254 -14.71 -12.05 12.41
C ALA A 254 -13.99 -12.47 11.10
N HIS A 255 -13.63 -11.49 10.29
CA HIS A 255 -12.75 -11.69 9.14
C HIS A 255 -11.29 -11.74 9.61
N LEU A 256 -10.87 -10.75 10.41
CA LEU A 256 -9.51 -10.65 10.95
C LEU A 256 -9.24 -11.71 12.03
N PRO A 257 -8.14 -12.46 11.92
CA PRO A 257 -7.61 -13.25 13.03
C PRO A 257 -7.31 -12.36 14.24
N LYS A 258 -7.56 -12.86 15.45
CA LYS A 258 -7.40 -12.10 16.69
C LYS A 258 -6.01 -11.47 16.83
N ILE A 259 -4.94 -12.22 16.52
CA ILE A 259 -3.56 -11.73 16.59
C ILE A 259 -3.33 -10.52 15.68
N LEU A 260 -3.85 -10.55 14.45
CA LEU A 260 -3.76 -9.42 13.52
C LEU A 260 -4.64 -8.25 13.98
N ALA A 261 -5.84 -8.53 14.50
CA ALA A 261 -6.70 -7.49 15.04
C ALA A 261 -6.05 -6.73 16.21
N ASP A 262 -5.35 -7.44 17.10
CA ASP A 262 -4.64 -6.85 18.24
C ASP A 262 -3.39 -6.08 17.79
N ASN A 263 -2.61 -6.64 16.86
CA ASN A 263 -1.43 -5.97 16.28
C ASN A 263 -1.81 -4.70 15.52
N LEU A 264 -2.88 -4.73 14.73
CA LEU A 264 -3.39 -3.55 14.01
C LEU A 264 -3.93 -2.49 14.97
N ASN A 265 -4.47 -2.90 16.12
CA ASN A 265 -4.85 -1.95 17.17
C ASN A 265 -3.62 -1.22 17.71
N ASN A 266 -2.55 -1.95 18.05
CA ASN A 266 -1.29 -1.35 18.51
C ASN A 266 -0.68 -0.44 17.45
N PHE A 267 -0.72 -0.86 16.18
CA PHE A 267 -0.30 -0.05 15.04
C PHE A 267 -1.06 1.28 14.96
N LEU A 268 -2.38 1.25 15.04
CA LEU A 268 -3.22 2.46 14.95
C LEU A 268 -2.98 3.44 16.10
N GLN A 269 -2.86 2.92 17.33
CA GLN A 269 -2.60 3.76 18.51
C GLN A 269 -1.21 4.39 18.48
N THR A 270 -0.21 3.64 18.03
CA THR A 270 1.17 4.14 17.96
C THR A 270 1.33 5.17 16.84
N THR A 271 0.80 4.88 15.65
CA THR A 271 0.91 5.80 14.51
C THR A 271 0.01 7.02 14.64
N GLY A 272 -1.14 6.90 15.31
CA GLY A 272 -2.06 8.01 15.57
C GLY A 272 -1.48 9.03 16.55
N ALA A 273 -0.75 8.58 17.57
CA ALA A 273 -0.01 9.44 18.48
C ALA A 273 1.08 10.29 17.80
N ALA A 274 1.68 9.73 16.74
CA ALA A 274 2.87 10.27 16.11
C ALA A 274 2.57 11.11 14.86
N SER A 275 1.37 10.99 14.28
CA SER A 275 0.87 11.92 13.26
C SER A 275 0.39 13.20 13.97
N HIS A 276 1.07 14.34 13.74
CA HIS A 276 0.75 15.66 14.31
C HIS A 276 -0.61 16.26 13.85
N THR A 277 -1.65 15.45 13.71
CA THR A 277 -3.01 15.94 13.55
C THR A 277 -3.45 16.52 14.89
N SER A 278 -3.55 17.85 14.92
CA SER A 278 -4.13 18.67 16.00
C SER A 278 -5.24 17.95 16.75
N ASP A 279 -5.11 17.91 18.08
CA ASP A 279 -5.90 17.16 19.06
C ASP A 279 -5.55 15.66 19.18
N VAL A 280 -4.30 15.38 19.60
CA VAL A 280 -3.92 14.07 20.11
C VAL A 280 -4.62 13.85 21.45
N ASP A 281 -5.66 13.03 21.47
CA ASP A 281 -6.27 12.55 22.71
C ASP A 281 -5.27 11.66 23.45
N GLN A 282 -4.64 12.21 24.49
CA GLN A 282 -3.65 11.54 25.34
C GLN A 282 -4.25 10.35 26.13
N THR A 283 -5.57 10.20 26.19
CA THR A 283 -6.22 9.05 26.84
C THR A 283 -6.33 7.82 25.94
N VAL A 284 -6.19 8.02 24.62
CA VAL A 284 -6.37 6.98 23.61
C VAL A 284 -5.04 6.57 22.98
N ASN A 285 -4.17 7.54 22.69
CA ASN A 285 -2.92 7.33 21.98
C ASN A 285 -1.72 7.06 22.91
N TYR A 286 -0.77 6.23 22.49
CA TYR A 286 0.48 6.00 23.23
C TYR A 286 1.39 7.24 23.22
N ASP A 287 2.15 7.50 24.28
CA ASP A 287 3.14 8.59 24.30
C ASP A 287 4.39 8.24 23.48
N TYR A 288 4.24 8.30 22.15
CA TYR A 288 5.32 8.00 21.22
C TYR A 288 6.52 8.94 21.38
N GLN A 289 6.28 10.24 21.62
CA GLN A 289 7.35 11.23 21.68
C GLN A 289 8.25 11.01 22.89
N SER A 290 7.69 10.82 24.09
CA SER A 290 8.48 10.52 25.29
C SER A 290 9.16 9.15 25.18
N TYR A 291 8.50 8.15 24.59
CA TYR A 291 9.14 6.86 24.32
C TYR A 291 10.34 7.02 23.38
N ARG A 292 10.22 7.82 22.31
CA ARG A 292 11.32 8.00 21.35
C ARG A 292 12.53 8.72 21.94
N GLN A 293 12.28 9.67 22.85
CA GLN A 293 13.34 10.38 23.58
C GLN A 293 14.14 9.44 24.49
N SER A 294 13.48 8.45 25.11
CA SER A 294 14.14 7.48 26.00
C SER A 294 14.69 6.25 25.27
N VAL A 295 14.01 5.78 24.22
CA VAL A 295 14.38 4.61 23.42
C VAL A 295 14.56 5.01 21.95
N ASN A 296 15.78 5.39 21.61
CA ASN A 296 16.15 5.82 20.27
C ASN A 296 16.68 4.66 19.40
N THR A 297 15.85 3.64 19.18
CA THR A 297 16.19 2.45 18.36
C THR A 297 15.19 2.23 17.22
N PRO A 298 15.58 1.60 16.10
CA PRO A 298 14.67 1.46 14.96
C PRO A 298 13.57 0.41 15.15
N TYR A 299 13.65 -0.42 16.19
CA TYR A 299 12.85 -1.63 16.33
C TYR A 299 11.34 -1.40 16.45
N LEU A 300 10.90 -0.26 16.98
CA LEU A 300 9.48 0.08 16.99
C LEU A 300 8.96 0.29 15.57
N LEU A 301 9.70 1.03 14.75
CA LEU A 301 9.34 1.25 13.35
C LEU A 301 9.37 -0.08 12.57
N ASN A 302 10.41 -0.90 12.76
CA ASN A 302 10.50 -2.23 12.13
C ASN A 302 9.27 -3.09 12.47
N THR A 303 8.87 -3.11 13.75
CA THR A 303 7.66 -3.83 14.20
C THR A 303 6.41 -3.34 13.47
N LEU A 304 6.21 -2.02 13.39
CA LEU A 304 5.02 -1.45 12.73
C LEU A 304 4.98 -1.75 11.23
N VAL A 305 6.14 -1.70 10.56
CA VAL A 305 6.27 -2.04 9.13
C VAL A 305 5.94 -3.52 8.89
N PHE A 306 6.46 -4.43 9.73
CA PHE A 306 6.19 -5.86 9.57
C PHE A 306 4.74 -6.23 9.90
N ILE A 307 4.10 -5.56 10.86
CA ILE A 307 2.65 -5.71 11.09
C ILE A 307 1.85 -5.38 9.83
N LEU A 308 2.21 -4.32 9.10
CA LEU A 308 1.55 -3.99 7.84
C LEU A 308 1.84 -4.99 6.72
N CYS A 309 3.07 -5.50 6.64
CA CYS A 309 3.41 -6.54 5.68
C CYS A 309 2.55 -7.81 5.88
N ASP A 310 2.44 -8.27 7.13
CA ASP A 310 1.58 -9.40 7.48
C ASP A 310 0.12 -9.12 7.13
N PHE A 311 -0.38 -7.91 7.43
CA PHE A 311 -1.75 -7.53 7.10
C PHE A 311 -2.02 -7.54 5.60
N LEU A 312 -1.10 -7.04 4.77
CA LEU A 312 -1.23 -7.03 3.30
C LEU A 312 -1.26 -8.45 2.72
N ILE A 313 -0.32 -9.31 3.14
CA ILE A 313 -0.25 -10.70 2.68
C ILE A 313 -1.49 -11.48 3.13
N TRP A 314 -1.90 -11.30 4.39
CA TRP A 314 -3.12 -11.91 4.91
C TRP A 314 -4.35 -11.44 4.14
N TYR A 315 -4.51 -10.12 3.94
CA TYR A 315 -5.68 -9.56 3.26
C TYR A 315 -5.79 -10.11 1.85
N ASP A 316 -4.70 -10.13 1.10
CA ASP A 316 -4.68 -10.67 -0.25
C ASP A 316 -5.11 -12.15 -0.29
N THR A 317 -4.58 -12.95 0.63
CA THR A 317 -4.92 -14.37 0.73
C THR A 317 -6.39 -14.56 1.10
N TYR A 318 -6.87 -13.76 2.05
CA TYR A 318 -8.23 -13.82 2.55
C TYR A 318 -9.26 -13.42 1.48
N LEU A 319 -8.97 -12.35 0.72
CA LEU A 319 -9.84 -11.85 -0.33
C LEU A 319 -10.05 -12.91 -1.42
N LYS A 320 -9.00 -13.60 -1.85
CA LYS A 320 -9.11 -14.70 -2.84
C LYS A 320 -10.05 -15.82 -2.38
N GLN A 321 -10.09 -16.09 -1.08
CA GLN A 321 -10.92 -17.14 -0.47
C GLN A 321 -12.35 -16.67 -0.20
N ASN A 322 -12.59 -15.35 -0.16
CA ASN A 322 -13.86 -14.73 0.20
C ASN A 322 -14.24 -13.66 -0.83
N ALA A 323 -14.13 -13.98 -2.12
CA ALA A 323 -14.35 -13.03 -3.22
C ALA A 323 -15.83 -12.73 -3.51
N ASP A 324 -16.76 -13.50 -2.93
CA ASP A 324 -18.21 -13.29 -3.12
C ASP A 324 -18.70 -12.10 -2.28
N ILE A 325 -18.91 -10.97 -2.96
CA ILE A 325 -19.31 -9.70 -2.36
C ILE A 325 -20.67 -9.81 -1.66
N GLU A 326 -21.64 -10.47 -2.29
CA GLU A 326 -23.01 -10.55 -1.75
C GLU A 326 -23.04 -11.44 -0.51
N LEU A 327 -22.31 -12.57 -0.53
CA LEU A 327 -22.16 -13.43 0.65
C LEU A 327 -21.49 -12.68 1.81
N ASN A 328 -20.48 -11.86 1.53
CA ASN A 328 -19.82 -11.05 2.56
C ASN A 328 -20.79 -10.03 3.17
N LYS A 329 -21.61 -9.37 2.35
CA LYS A 329 -22.60 -8.38 2.81
C LYS A 329 -23.71 -8.99 3.68
N LEU A 330 -24.06 -10.27 3.51
CA LEU A 330 -25.02 -10.96 4.39
C LEU A 330 -24.55 -11.06 5.85
N LEU A 331 -23.24 -10.95 6.08
CA LEU A 331 -22.63 -10.93 7.41
C LEU A 331 -22.76 -9.57 8.10
N TRP A 332 -23.13 -8.53 7.36
CA TRP A 332 -23.28 -7.18 7.90
C TRP A 332 -24.53 -7.09 8.76
N GLN A 333 -24.42 -6.30 9.83
CA GLN A 333 -25.53 -6.00 10.71
C GLN A 333 -25.41 -4.57 11.21
N ASP A 334 -26.50 -3.83 11.05
CA ASP A 334 -26.69 -2.55 11.70
C ASP A 334 -26.95 -2.76 13.20
N LEU A 335 -26.24 -2.00 14.02
CA LEU A 335 -26.58 -1.88 15.42
C LEU A 335 -27.78 -0.92 15.56
N PRO A 336 -28.66 -1.14 16.56
CA PRO A 336 -29.79 -0.26 16.79
C PRO A 336 -29.32 1.20 16.90
N SER A 337 -30.04 2.12 16.26
CA SER A 337 -29.79 3.53 16.54
C SER A 337 -30.25 3.82 17.96
N GLU A 338 -29.32 4.25 18.83
CA GLU A 338 -29.68 4.86 20.10
C GLU A 338 -30.62 6.05 19.84
N GLU A 339 -31.90 5.87 20.15
CA GLU A 339 -32.95 6.83 19.88
C GLU A 339 -33.18 7.68 21.14
N TRP A 340 -33.14 9.00 20.96
CA TRP A 340 -33.55 9.92 22.02
C TRP A 340 -35.06 9.79 22.26
N ILE A 341 -35.42 9.40 23.47
CA ILE A 341 -36.80 9.30 23.90
C ILE A 341 -37.13 10.58 24.65
N GLU A 342 -38.02 11.40 24.07
CA GLU A 342 -38.54 12.58 24.75
C GLU A 342 -39.53 12.21 25.85
N GLY A 343 -39.53 13.02 26.90
CA GLY A 343 -40.36 12.85 28.08
C GLY A 343 -40.29 14.06 29.00
N PHE A 344 -40.63 13.84 30.25
CA PHE A 344 -40.55 14.83 31.30
C PHE A 344 -40.26 14.17 32.64
N VAL A 345 -39.81 14.98 33.60
CA VAL A 345 -39.63 14.53 35.00
C VAL A 345 -40.98 14.53 35.70
N SER A 346 -41.59 13.36 35.92
CA SER A 346 -42.93 13.27 36.52
C SER A 346 -42.95 13.45 38.04
N ALA A 347 -41.86 13.09 38.72
CA ALA A 347 -41.75 13.18 40.17
C ALA A 347 -40.29 13.32 40.62
N VAL A 348 -40.09 13.98 41.77
CA VAL A 348 -38.83 14.02 42.51
C VAL A 348 -39.12 13.52 43.92
N LYS A 349 -38.42 12.46 44.34
CA LYS A 349 -38.57 11.85 45.67
C LYS A 349 -37.71 12.57 46.70
N ASP A 350 -38.03 12.41 47.98
CA ASP A 350 -37.32 13.04 49.10
C ASP A 350 -35.82 12.69 49.16
N ASN A 351 -35.43 11.54 48.62
CA ASN A 351 -34.03 11.11 48.51
C ASN A 351 -33.29 11.69 47.28
N GLY A 352 -33.87 12.67 46.59
CA GLY A 352 -33.29 13.35 45.44
C GLY A 352 -33.42 12.61 44.11
N TRP A 353 -34.00 11.41 44.07
CA TRP A 353 -34.22 10.68 42.81
C TRP A 353 -35.39 11.25 42.02
N GLY A 354 -35.19 11.41 40.71
CA GLY A 354 -36.24 11.79 39.77
C GLY A 354 -36.91 10.57 39.12
N THR A 355 -38.05 10.78 38.49
CA THR A 355 -38.70 9.79 37.62
C THR A 355 -38.92 10.39 36.24
N PHE A 356 -38.34 9.79 35.22
CA PHE A 356 -38.59 10.10 33.82
C PHE A 356 -39.83 9.34 33.34
N VAL A 357 -40.71 10.02 32.62
CA VAL A 357 -41.84 9.40 31.88
C VAL A 357 -41.76 9.86 30.43
N SER A 358 -41.79 8.91 29.49
CA SER A 358 -41.76 9.21 28.07
C SER A 358 -43.09 9.78 27.57
N LYS A 359 -43.03 10.71 26.60
CA LYS A 359 -44.19 11.26 25.90
C LYS A 359 -44.80 10.30 24.87
N SER A 360 -43.95 9.51 24.21
CA SER A 360 -44.32 8.67 23.07
C SER A 360 -44.34 7.18 23.39
N ARG A 361 -43.73 6.77 24.50
CA ARG A 361 -43.60 5.37 24.91
C ARG A 361 -44.15 5.18 26.31
N ASN A 362 -44.73 4.02 26.59
CA ASN A 362 -45.17 3.66 27.94
C ASN A 362 -43.98 3.22 28.81
N ILE A 363 -42.99 4.11 28.97
CA ILE A 363 -41.73 3.85 29.65
C ILE A 363 -41.57 4.84 30.82
N THR A 364 -41.26 4.27 31.98
CA THR A 364 -40.97 5.00 33.22
C THR A 364 -39.64 4.53 33.80
N VAL A 365 -38.69 5.43 34.03
CA VAL A 365 -37.33 5.09 34.49
C VAL A 365 -36.88 6.06 35.57
N GLY A 366 -36.14 5.57 36.57
CA GLY A 366 -35.56 6.42 37.62
C GLY A 366 -34.39 7.26 37.11
N ILE A 367 -34.37 8.55 37.45
CA ILE A 367 -33.24 9.45 37.22
C ILE A 367 -32.45 9.52 38.52
N HIS A 368 -31.17 9.14 38.44
CA HIS A 368 -30.28 9.15 39.59
C HIS A 368 -30.09 10.57 40.15
N PHE A 369 -30.04 10.72 41.47
CA PHE A 369 -29.98 12.02 42.15
C PHE A 369 -28.79 12.91 41.70
N ASN A 370 -27.64 12.31 41.37
CA ASN A 370 -26.50 13.06 40.81
C ASN A 370 -26.85 13.76 39.48
N GLU A 371 -27.59 13.11 38.59
CA GLU A 371 -28.00 13.71 37.32
C GLU A 371 -29.10 14.77 37.53
N MET A 372 -30.02 14.52 38.47
CA MET A 372 -31.01 15.51 38.90
C MET A 372 -30.34 16.82 39.35
N ASN A 373 -29.34 16.71 40.22
CA ASN A 373 -28.61 17.86 40.75
C ASN A 373 -27.73 18.52 39.69
N LYS A 374 -26.96 17.73 38.93
CA LYS A 374 -26.04 18.23 37.90
C LYS A 374 -26.75 19.05 36.82
N LYS A 375 -27.96 18.67 36.45
CA LYS A 375 -28.76 19.32 35.40
C LYS A 375 -29.87 20.22 35.96
N ASN A 376 -29.90 20.43 37.28
CA ASN A 376 -30.90 21.24 37.98
C ASN A 376 -32.33 20.91 37.54
N LEU A 377 -32.64 19.61 37.54
CA LEU A 377 -33.93 19.07 37.09
C LEU A 377 -34.98 19.21 38.19
N LYS A 378 -36.18 19.63 37.81
CA LYS A 378 -37.37 19.78 38.63
C LYS A 378 -38.51 18.97 38.03
N LYS A 379 -39.54 18.75 38.83
CA LYS A 379 -40.80 18.18 38.34
C LYS A 379 -41.30 19.00 37.14
N ASP A 380 -41.81 18.30 36.14
CA ASP A 380 -42.36 18.78 34.86
C ASP A 380 -41.32 19.36 33.87
N ASP A 381 -40.02 19.32 34.20
CA ASP A 381 -38.99 19.70 33.23
C ASP A 381 -39.02 18.75 32.02
N PRO A 382 -39.04 19.29 30.78
CA PRO A 382 -38.91 18.49 29.58
C PRO A 382 -37.48 17.97 29.46
N VAL A 383 -37.34 16.69 29.19
CA VAL A 383 -36.06 16.02 29.04
C VAL A 383 -36.12 15.02 27.89
N LYS A 384 -34.96 14.67 27.35
CA LYS A 384 -34.82 13.50 26.49
C LYS A 384 -33.77 12.57 27.08
N VAL A 385 -33.95 11.26 26.89
CA VAL A 385 -33.05 10.23 27.42
C VAL A 385 -32.67 9.20 26.36
N ILE A 386 -31.47 8.64 26.49
CA ILE A 386 -31.08 7.39 25.85
C ILE A 386 -31.07 6.31 26.95
N LEU A 387 -31.71 5.16 26.70
CA LEU A 387 -31.76 4.04 27.64
C LEU A 387 -30.65 3.04 27.34
N LYS A 388 -30.17 2.31 28.37
CA LYS A 388 -29.25 1.19 28.18
C LYS A 388 -29.96 -0.02 27.57
N GLU A 389 -29.40 -0.57 26.48
CA GLU A 389 -29.96 -1.69 25.71
C GLU A 389 -30.23 -2.96 26.54
N GLU A 390 -29.37 -3.27 27.51
CA GLU A 390 -29.46 -4.55 28.24
C GLU A 390 -30.75 -4.72 29.04
N ASN A 391 -31.47 -3.64 29.41
CA ASN A 391 -32.69 -3.76 30.21
C ASN A 391 -33.73 -2.63 30.01
N ASN A 392 -33.47 -1.57 29.25
CA ASN A 392 -34.34 -0.37 29.11
C ASN A 392 -34.80 0.27 30.45
N LYS A 393 -34.17 -0.12 31.57
CA LYS A 393 -34.50 0.31 32.94
C LYS A 393 -33.49 1.30 33.52
N HIS A 394 -32.47 1.65 32.74
CA HIS A 394 -31.43 2.59 33.15
C HIS A 394 -31.20 3.62 32.06
N ILE A 395 -31.07 4.87 32.50
CA ILE A 395 -30.70 5.99 31.64
C ILE A 395 -29.19 5.93 31.39
N LYS A 396 -28.80 5.89 30.12
CA LYS A 396 -27.42 6.00 29.66
C LYS A 396 -27.01 7.48 29.58
N GLU A 397 -27.85 8.29 28.94
CA GLU A 397 -27.64 9.73 28.77
C GLU A 397 -28.96 10.48 28.97
N LEU A 398 -28.87 11.70 29.48
CA LEU A 398 -30.02 12.57 29.74
C LEU A 398 -29.68 14.01 29.35
N GLU A 399 -30.60 14.69 28.69
CA GLU A 399 -30.53 16.12 28.41
C GLU A 399 -31.80 16.83 28.86
N LYS A 400 -31.62 17.96 29.56
CA LYS A 400 -32.70 18.90 29.83
C LYS A 400 -32.96 19.67 28.54
N LEU A 401 -34.22 19.69 28.10
CA LEU A 401 -34.63 20.51 26.98
C LEU A 401 -34.89 21.92 27.52
N ASN A 402 -34.30 22.92 26.88
CA ASN A 402 -34.67 24.29 27.17
C ASN A 402 -36.06 24.56 26.55
N PRO A 403 -36.95 25.25 27.28
CA PRO A 403 -38.28 25.58 26.78
C PRO A 403 -38.26 26.44 25.52
#